data_AF-A0A537N4Y3-F1
#
_entry.id   AF-A0A537N4Y3-F1
#
_cell.length_a   1.000
_cell.length_b   1.000
_cell.length_c   1.000
_cell.angle_alpha   90.00
_cell.angle_beta   90.00
_cell.angle_gamma   90.00
#
_symmetry.space_group_name_H-M   'P 1'
#
loop_
_entity.id
_entity.type
_entity.pdbx_description
1 polymer ?
#
loop_
_entity_poly.entity_id
_entity_poly.type
_entity_poly.pdbx_seq_one_letter_code
_entity_poly.pdbx_strand_id
1 'polypeptide(L)'
;MRKVLPVLLMLAVAGCATMRWDKPGATDETIANDMVACRQAAQQEAMRYPWGYYPWGGFGMPIGMHRGNWMLWQMRQDNDRFYLQNRLSAFCMRTKGYEQVEVKQPQTQAPPPASPSPEPK
;
A
#
# COMPACT_ATOMS: atom_id res chain seq x y z
N MET A 1 -0.88 -5.37 37.39
CA MET A 1 -0.52 -5.48 35.96
C MET A 1 -1.54 -6.22 35.07
N ARG A 2 -2.46 -7.04 35.62
CA ARG A 2 -3.43 -7.85 34.84
C ARG A 2 -4.52 -7.07 34.08
N LYS A 3 -4.75 -5.80 34.41
CA LYS A 3 -5.75 -4.92 33.76
C LYS A 3 -5.21 -4.09 32.59
N VAL A 4 -3.89 -4.10 32.36
CA VAL A 4 -3.25 -3.32 31.27
C VAL A 4 -3.30 -4.09 29.94
N LEU A 5 -3.31 -5.43 30.02
CA LEU A 5 -3.38 -6.33 28.87
C LEU A 5 -4.63 -6.13 27.98
N PRO A 6 -5.87 -6.02 28.50
CA PRO A 6 -7.04 -5.78 27.66
C PRO A 6 -7.04 -4.41 27.00
N VAL A 7 -6.42 -3.40 27.63
CA VAL A 7 -6.31 -2.03 27.08
C VAL A 7 -5.36 -2.01 25.88
N LEU A 8 -4.20 -2.67 25.99
CA LEU A 8 -3.24 -2.83 24.89
C LEU A 8 -3.84 -3.62 23.71
N LEU A 9 -4.66 -4.63 24.00
CA LEU A 9 -5.33 -5.44 22.97
C LEU A 9 -6.40 -4.63 22.22
N MET A 10 -7.14 -3.74 22.89
CA MET A 10 -8.10 -2.85 22.21
C MET A 10 -7.43 -1.77 21.35
N LEU A 11 -6.27 -1.24 21.76
CA LEU A 11 -5.50 -0.29 20.95
C LEU A 11 -4.95 -0.90 19.66
N ALA A 12 -4.71 -2.22 19.63
CA ALA A 12 -4.18 -2.91 18.45
C ALA A 12 -5.18 -3.03 17.28
N VAL A 13 -6.49 -2.83 17.50
CA VAL A 13 -7.53 -3.05 16.47
C VAL A 13 -7.89 -1.77 15.71
N ALA A 14 -7.45 -0.59 16.15
CA ALA A 14 -7.93 0.70 15.65
C ALA A 14 -7.23 1.24 14.38
N GLY A 15 -6.41 0.45 13.66
CA GLY A 15 -5.39 1.01 12.76
C GLY A 15 -5.48 0.76 11.24
N CYS A 16 -6.40 -0.06 10.72
CA CYS A 16 -6.37 -0.43 9.29
C CYS A 16 -7.31 0.43 8.43
N ALA A 17 -6.90 1.67 8.12
CA ALA A 17 -7.49 2.42 7.02
C ALA A 17 -7.00 1.81 5.69
N THR A 18 -7.90 1.21 4.91
CA THR A 18 -7.56 0.64 3.60
C THR A 18 -7.87 1.65 2.51
N MET A 19 -6.86 2.02 1.72
CA MET A 19 -7.00 2.93 0.57
C MET A 19 -7.30 2.12 -0.68
N ARG A 20 -8.34 2.50 -1.44
CA ARG A 20 -8.63 1.92 -2.75
C ARG A 20 -8.52 2.97 -3.84
N TRP A 21 -8.22 2.52 -5.06
CA TRP A 21 -8.34 3.36 -6.25
C TRP A 21 -9.79 3.41 -6.70
N ASP A 22 -10.29 4.60 -7.00
CA ASP A 22 -11.66 4.82 -7.48
C ASP A 22 -11.66 5.81 -8.65
N LYS A 23 -12.62 5.65 -9.56
CA LYS A 23 -12.86 6.53 -10.71
C LYS A 23 -14.34 6.43 -11.11
N PRO A 24 -15.01 7.56 -11.38
CA PRO A 24 -16.41 7.55 -11.79
C PRO A 24 -16.63 6.68 -13.04
N GLY A 25 -17.51 5.69 -12.92
CA GLY A 25 -17.88 4.78 -14.01
C GLY A 25 -16.93 3.60 -14.23
N ALA A 26 -15.86 3.45 -13.45
CA ALA A 26 -15.00 2.27 -13.51
C ALA A 26 -15.60 1.11 -12.69
N THR A 27 -15.60 -0.10 -13.26
CA THR A 27 -15.93 -1.33 -12.52
C THR A 27 -14.69 -1.86 -11.80
N ASP A 28 -14.87 -2.68 -10.76
CA ASP A 28 -13.75 -3.31 -10.04
C ASP A 28 -12.82 -4.10 -10.97
N GLU A 29 -13.38 -4.74 -12.00
CA GLU A 29 -12.61 -5.45 -13.02
C GLU A 29 -11.75 -4.50 -13.86
N THR A 30 -12.31 -3.36 -14.29
CA THR A 30 -11.53 -2.35 -15.02
C THR A 30 -10.42 -1.74 -14.15
N ILE A 31 -10.70 -1.49 -12.87
CA ILE A 31 -9.70 -1.00 -11.91
C ILE A 31 -8.56 -2.02 -11.77
N ALA A 32 -8.88 -3.30 -11.62
CA ALA A 32 -7.90 -4.37 -11.49
C ALA A 32 -7.03 -4.50 -12.75
N ASN A 33 -7.65 -4.48 -13.93
CA ASN A 33 -6.95 -4.54 -15.22
C ASN A 33 -6.03 -3.33 -15.41
N ASP A 34 -6.50 -2.13 -15.10
CA ASP A 34 -5.71 -0.91 -15.18
C ASP A 34 -4.54 -0.91 -14.20
N MET A 35 -4.75 -1.41 -12.99
CA MET A 35 -3.69 -1.58 -11.99
C MET A 35 -2.60 -2.55 -12.47
N VAL A 36 -2.97 -3.68 -13.07
CA VAL A 36 -2.01 -4.64 -13.63
C VAL A 36 -1.20 -4.00 -14.76
N ALA A 37 -1.87 -3.33 -15.70
CA ALA A 37 -1.22 -2.65 -16.81
C ALA A 37 -0.24 -1.55 -16.32
N CYS A 38 -0.68 -0.72 -15.36
CA CYS A 38 0.16 0.33 -14.78
C CYS A 38 1.36 -0.25 -14.01
N ARG A 39 1.20 -1.37 -13.30
CA ARG A 39 2.32 -2.05 -12.63
C ARG A 39 3.32 -2.62 -13.61
N GLN A 40 2.88 -3.25 -14.69
CA GLN A 40 3.77 -3.78 -15.71
C GLN A 40 4.59 -2.66 -16.38
N ALA A 41 3.95 -1.55 -16.75
CA ALA A 41 4.64 -0.39 -17.30
C ALA A 41 5.65 0.20 -16.30
N ALA A 42 5.26 0.34 -15.03
CA ALA A 42 6.14 0.83 -13.98
C ALA A 42 7.36 -0.08 -13.73
N GLN A 43 7.18 -1.40 -13.83
CA GLN A 43 8.27 -2.37 -13.72
C GLN A 43 9.27 -2.22 -14.87
N GLN A 44 8.78 -2.12 -16.11
CA GLN A 44 9.63 -1.92 -17.28
C GLN A 44 10.45 -0.62 -17.17
N GLU A 45 9.83 0.46 -16.70
CA GLU A 45 10.52 1.74 -16.53
C GLU A 45 11.53 1.69 -15.37
N ALA A 46 11.19 1.07 -14.24
CA ALA A 46 12.12 0.93 -13.13
C ALA A 46 13.34 0.06 -13.47
N MET A 47 13.18 -0.95 -14.36
CA MET A 47 14.29 -1.78 -14.83
C MET A 47 15.27 -1.02 -15.73
N ARG A 48 14.88 0.13 -16.32
CA ARG A 48 15.81 1.02 -17.03
C ARG A 48 16.83 1.68 -16.10
N TYR A 49 16.61 1.63 -14.79
CA TYR A 49 17.50 2.16 -13.76
C TYR A 49 18.04 1.02 -12.87
N PRO A 50 18.88 0.12 -13.40
CA PRO A 50 19.33 -1.08 -12.68
C PRO A 50 20.19 -0.79 -11.44
N TRP A 51 20.72 0.44 -11.33
CA TRP A 51 21.54 0.90 -10.21
C TRP A 51 20.82 1.93 -9.31
N GLY A 52 19.48 1.97 -9.41
CA GLY A 52 18.62 2.87 -8.65
C GLY A 52 18.53 4.27 -9.28
N TYR A 53 17.45 4.99 -8.96
CA TYR A 53 17.31 6.39 -9.34
C TYR A 53 18.10 7.26 -8.36
N TYR A 54 19.35 7.58 -8.69
CA TYR A 54 20.17 8.51 -7.93
C TYR A 54 20.10 9.91 -8.56
N PRO A 55 19.45 10.91 -7.93
CA PRO A 55 19.40 12.27 -8.47
C PRO A 55 20.79 12.95 -8.55
N TRP A 56 21.80 12.38 -7.88
CA TRP A 56 23.18 12.87 -7.83
C TRP A 56 24.17 12.00 -8.63
N GLY A 57 23.83 11.60 -9.85
CA GLY A 57 24.79 11.22 -10.91
C GLY A 57 25.77 10.07 -10.67
N GLY A 58 25.69 9.35 -9.55
CA GLY A 58 26.62 8.28 -9.21
C GLY A 58 26.24 6.96 -9.88
N PHE A 59 26.69 6.75 -11.12
CA PHE A 59 26.67 5.44 -11.74
C PHE A 59 27.77 4.56 -11.14
N GLY A 60 27.41 3.70 -10.19
CA GLY A 60 28.29 2.62 -9.75
C GLY A 60 28.31 2.40 -8.24
N MET A 61 28.79 1.21 -7.85
CA MET A 61 29.10 0.92 -6.46
C MET A 61 30.00 2.02 -5.87
N PRO A 62 29.73 2.50 -4.64
CA PRO A 62 30.63 3.42 -3.98
C PRO A 62 32.04 2.80 -3.91
N ILE A 63 33.02 3.50 -4.48
CA ILE A 63 34.42 3.07 -4.48
C ILE A 63 34.85 2.95 -3.00
N GLY A 64 35.14 1.73 -2.54
CA GLY A 64 35.48 1.43 -1.14
C GLY A 64 34.54 0.48 -0.40
N MET A 65 33.52 -0.07 -1.06
CA MET A 65 32.57 -1.01 -0.44
C MET A 65 33.23 -2.38 -0.12
N HIS A 66 33.59 -2.62 1.15
CA HIS A 66 34.03 -3.95 1.62
C HIS A 66 32.91 -5.00 1.50
N ARG A 67 33.25 -6.29 1.32
CA ARG A 67 32.28 -7.39 1.09
C ARG A 67 31.11 -7.46 2.09
N GLY A 68 31.29 -7.04 3.34
CA GLY A 68 30.21 -6.99 4.34
C GLY A 68 29.10 -5.97 4.03
N ASN A 69 29.37 -5.00 3.17
CA ASN A 69 28.45 -3.91 2.84
C ASN A 69 27.72 -4.13 1.50
N TRP A 70 28.03 -5.23 0.78
CA TRP A 70 27.33 -5.62 -0.46
C TRP A 70 25.85 -5.94 -0.22
N MET A 71 25.54 -6.68 0.85
CA MET A 71 24.16 -7.05 1.17
C MET A 71 23.30 -5.83 1.47
N LEU A 72 23.81 -4.87 2.24
CA LEU A 72 23.13 -3.60 2.53
C LEU A 72 22.94 -2.76 1.26
N TRP A 73 23.95 -2.72 0.40
CA TRP A 73 23.85 -2.03 -0.88
C TRP A 73 22.77 -2.65 -1.77
N GLN A 74 22.73 -3.99 -1.88
CA GLN A 74 21.72 -4.70 -2.66
C GLN A 74 20.31 -4.49 -2.09
N MET A 75 20.14 -4.58 -0.77
CA MET A 75 18.87 -4.24 -0.12
C MET A 75 18.43 -2.80 -0.38
N ARG A 76 19.36 -1.84 -0.39
CA ARG A 76 19.05 -0.45 -0.70
C ARG A 76 18.56 -0.31 -2.14
N GLN A 77 19.24 -0.94 -3.09
CA GLN A 77 18.87 -0.92 -4.50
C GLN A 77 17.50 -1.54 -4.74
N ASP A 78 17.22 -2.68 -4.10
CA ASP A 78 15.91 -3.33 -4.19
C ASP A 78 14.79 -2.49 -3.60
N ASN A 79 15.05 -1.81 -2.46
CA ASN A 79 14.11 -0.86 -1.87
C ASN A 79 13.85 0.33 -2.80
N ASP A 80 14.90 0.98 -3.30
CA ASP A 80 14.78 2.14 -4.19
C ASP A 80 13.98 1.77 -5.46
N ARG A 81 14.24 0.59 -6.03
CA ARG A 81 13.48 0.05 -7.16
C ARG A 81 12.01 -0.16 -6.81
N PHE A 82 11.72 -0.76 -5.65
CA PHE A 82 10.35 -0.99 -5.19
C PHE A 82 9.58 0.33 -5.00
N TYR A 83 10.19 1.34 -4.36
CA TYR A 83 9.59 2.65 -4.19
C TYR A 83 9.35 3.36 -5.53
N LEU A 84 10.29 3.26 -6.47
CA LEU A 84 10.15 3.82 -7.81
C LEU A 84 8.98 3.17 -8.57
N GLN A 85 8.88 1.84 -8.55
CA GLN A 85 7.75 1.12 -9.16
C GLN A 85 6.40 1.55 -8.58
N ASN A 86 6.31 1.67 -7.25
CA ASN A 86 5.09 2.13 -6.59
C ASN A 86 4.74 3.58 -6.96
N ARG A 87 5.73 4.47 -7.03
CA ARG A 87 5.50 5.86 -7.43
C ARG A 87 5.03 5.97 -8.88
N LEU A 88 5.66 5.23 -9.80
CA LEU A 88 5.31 5.23 -11.22
C LEU A 88 3.92 4.61 -11.48
N SER A 89 3.60 3.51 -10.80
CA SER A 89 2.26 2.91 -10.89
C SER A 89 1.17 3.83 -10.34
N ALA A 90 1.40 4.48 -9.19
CA ALA A 90 0.48 5.47 -8.65
C ALA A 90 0.33 6.68 -9.58
N PHE A 91 1.43 7.14 -10.20
CA PHE A 91 1.38 8.20 -11.20
C PHE A 91 0.53 7.78 -12.41
N CYS A 92 0.75 6.58 -12.95
CA CYS A 92 -0.04 6.03 -14.06
C CYS A 92 -1.54 6.00 -13.74
N MET A 93 -1.92 5.53 -12.55
CA MET A 93 -3.30 5.51 -12.09
C MET A 93 -3.90 6.93 -12.01
N ARG A 94 -3.20 7.89 -11.42
CA ARG A 94 -3.66 9.29 -11.36
C ARG A 94 -3.80 9.92 -12.74
N THR A 95 -2.88 9.65 -13.66
CA THR A 95 -2.95 10.15 -15.04
C THR A 95 -4.14 9.56 -15.81
N LYS A 96 -4.57 8.33 -15.46
CA LYS A 96 -5.82 7.73 -15.97
C LYS A 96 -7.09 8.30 -15.32
N GLY A 97 -6.96 9.18 -14.32
CA GLY A 97 -8.06 9.82 -13.61
C GLY A 97 -8.56 9.04 -12.39
N TYR A 98 -7.76 8.11 -11.85
CA TYR A 98 -8.07 7.44 -10.58
C TYR A 98 -7.59 8.26 -9.39
N GLU A 99 -8.37 8.23 -8.31
CA GLU A 99 -8.03 8.84 -7.03
C GLU A 99 -7.99 7.77 -5.92
N GLN A 100 -7.12 7.95 -4.92
CA GLN A 100 -7.11 7.06 -3.76
C GLN A 100 -8.14 7.56 -2.75
N VAL A 101 -9.17 6.75 -2.52
CA VAL A 101 -10.21 7.01 -1.53
C VAL A 101 -10.08 6.02 -0.38
N GLU A 102 -10.31 6.50 0.82
CA GLU A 102 -10.43 5.65 1.99
C GLU A 102 -11.68 4.78 1.84
N VAL A 103 -11.50 3.46 1.90
CA VAL A 103 -12.65 2.56 2.03
C VAL A 103 -13.17 2.71 3.44
N LYS A 104 -14.29 3.43 3.60
CA LYS A 104 -15.11 3.25 4.79
C LYS A 104 -15.54 1.79 4.81
N GLN A 105 -14.87 0.98 5.64
CA GLN A 105 -15.39 -0.34 5.98
C GLN A 105 -16.85 -0.13 6.43
N PRO A 106 -17.82 -0.92 5.92
CA PRO A 106 -19.12 -0.96 6.54
C PRO A 106 -18.83 -1.33 7.99
N GLN A 107 -19.06 -0.39 8.91
CA GLN A 107 -19.08 -0.73 10.32
C GLN A 107 -19.98 -1.95 10.42
N THR A 108 -19.48 -3.03 11.00
CA THR A 108 -20.33 -4.06 11.56
C THR A 108 -21.28 -3.33 12.51
N GLN A 109 -22.42 -2.89 11.97
CA GLN A 109 -23.56 -2.51 12.78
C GLN A 109 -23.84 -3.76 13.60
N ALA A 110 -23.56 -3.66 14.90
CA ALA A 110 -24.08 -4.63 15.84
C ALA A 110 -25.57 -4.82 15.51
N PRO A 111 -26.08 -6.06 15.46
CA PRO A 111 -27.50 -6.27 15.26
C PRO A 111 -28.26 -5.37 16.24
N PRO A 112 -29.29 -4.63 15.79
CA PRO A 112 -30.06 -3.78 16.68
C PRO A 112 -30.52 -4.62 17.87
N PRO A 113 -30.42 -4.11 19.12
CA PRO A 113 -30.86 -4.87 20.29
C PRO A 113 -32.29 -5.33 20.03
N ALA A 114 -32.52 -6.64 20.11
CA ALA A 114 -33.83 -7.23 19.93
C ALA A 114 -34.84 -6.48 20.81
N SER A 115 -35.85 -5.90 20.18
CA SER A 115 -36.96 -5.25 20.89
C SER A 115 -37.53 -6.20 21.94
N PRO A 116 -37.84 -5.75 23.16
CA PRO A 116 -38.46 -6.61 24.16
C PRO A 116 -39.81 -7.11 23.63
N SER A 117 -39.91 -8.42 23.46
CA SER A 117 -41.16 -9.11 23.10
C SER A 117 -42.18 -8.88 24.23
N PRO A 118 -43.44 -8.52 23.93
CA PRO A 118 -44.44 -8.30 24.97
C PRO A 118 -44.77 -9.63 25.68
N GLU A 119 -44.64 -9.61 27.01
CA GLU A 119 -44.99 -10.68 27.93
C GLU A 119 -46.51 -10.96 27.87
N PRO A 120 -46.95 -12.22 27.67
CA PRO A 120 -48.36 -12.56 27.73
C PRO A 120 -48.85 -12.65 29.19
N LYS A 121 -49.97 -11.98 29.48
CA LYS A 121 -50.76 -12.15 30.70
C LYS A 121 -51.68 -13.36 30.60
#